data_AF-A0A6L9Y604-F1
#
_entry.id   AF-A0A6L9Y604-F1
#
_cell.length_a   1.000
_cell.length_b   1.000
_cell.length_c   1.000
_cell.angle_alpha   90.00
_cell.angle_beta   90.00
_cell.angle_gamma   90.00
#
_symmetry.space_group_name_H-M   'P 1'
#
loop_
_entity.id
_entity.type
_entity.pdbx_description
1 polymer ?
#
loop_
_entity_poly.entity_id
_entity_poly.type
_entity_poly.pdbx_seq_one_letter_code
_entity_poly.pdbx_strand_id
1 'polypeptide(L)'
;MQNHLSPAFSANGWRRLSNGRLQHISGIEFEKNFNEPVHCVKESLPVFFQNLKQEGVDVVMAEKLFLKLSQQAQEHFIGLH
;
A
#
# COMPACT_ATOMS: atom_id res chain seq x y z
N MET A 1 9.73 18.84 -18.19
CA MET A 1 8.80 17.82 -17.66
C MET A 1 9.63 16.90 -16.76
N GLN A 2 9.59 17.09 -15.44
CA GLN A 2 10.30 16.18 -14.53
C GLN A 2 9.48 14.89 -14.46
N ASN A 3 10.00 13.81 -15.05
CA ASN A 3 9.51 12.46 -14.78
C ASN A 3 9.80 12.18 -13.29
N HIS A 4 8.82 12.42 -12.42
CA HIS A 4 8.88 11.93 -11.05
C HIS A 4 8.78 10.41 -11.09
N LEU A 5 9.89 9.74 -11.36
CA LEU A 5 10.02 8.30 -11.21
C LEU A 5 9.81 8.00 -9.73
N SER A 6 8.68 7.37 -9.41
CA SER A 6 8.41 6.90 -8.06
C SER A 6 9.56 5.99 -7.59
N PRO A 7 9.94 6.04 -6.30
CA PRO A 7 11.00 5.18 -5.78
C PRO A 7 10.78 3.70 -6.11
N ALA A 8 11.88 2.95 -6.26
CA ALA A 8 11.80 1.50 -6.41
C ALA A 8 11.18 0.86 -5.15
N PHE A 9 10.55 -0.30 -5.32
CA PHE A 9 10.08 -1.10 -4.20
C PHE A 9 11.27 -1.75 -3.48
N SER A 10 11.23 -1.79 -2.15
CA SER A 10 12.14 -2.60 -1.34
C SER A 10 11.81 -4.09 -1.48
N ALA A 11 12.71 -4.95 -0.99
CA ALA A 11 12.57 -6.41 -1.09
C ALA A 11 11.28 -6.95 -0.45
N ASN A 12 10.72 -6.25 0.54
CA ASN A 12 9.44 -6.59 1.17
C ASN A 12 8.21 -6.04 0.43
N GLY A 13 8.39 -5.50 -0.78
CA GLY A 13 7.30 -5.05 -1.64
C GLY A 13 6.74 -3.66 -1.32
N TRP A 14 7.39 -2.89 -0.43
CA TRP A 14 6.92 -1.56 -0.03
C TRP A 14 7.77 -0.44 -0.65
N ARG A 15 7.18 0.75 -0.79
CA ARG A 15 7.92 1.98 -1.05
C ARG A 15 7.23 3.15 -0.37
N ARG A 16 8.00 4.19 -0.07
CA ARG A 16 7.44 5.47 0.38
C ARG A 16 7.46 6.46 -0.79
N LEU A 17 6.30 7.04 -1.07
CA LEU A 17 6.13 8.05 -2.11
C LEU A 17 6.57 9.43 -1.59
N SER A 18 6.83 10.36 -2.51
CA SER A 18 7.27 11.72 -2.17
C SER A 18 6.24 12.51 -1.36
N ASN A 19 4.96 12.15 -1.46
CA ASN A 19 3.86 12.71 -0.66
C ASN A 19 3.73 12.04 0.72
N GLY A 20 4.66 11.18 1.12
CA GLY A 20 4.67 10.51 2.42
C GLY A 20 3.82 9.24 2.50
N ARG A 21 3.05 8.92 1.45
CA ARG A 21 2.25 7.69 1.39
C ARG A 21 3.13 6.46 1.29
N LEU A 22 2.62 5.35 1.81
CA LEU A 22 3.20 4.02 1.59
C LEU A 22 2.44 3.32 0.48
N GLN A 23 3.17 2.74 -0.46
CA GLN A 23 2.60 1.91 -1.51
C GLN A 23 3.20 0.51 -1.45
N HIS A 24 2.34 -0.49 -1.55
CA HIS A 24 2.76 -1.89 -1.73
C HIS A 24 2.73 -2.25 -3.23
N ILE A 25 3.52 -3.23 -3.66
CA ILE A 25 3.62 -3.68 -5.06
C ILE A 25 2.29 -4.17 -5.64
N SER A 26 1.35 -4.58 -4.79
CA SER A 26 -0.03 -4.88 -5.20
C SER A 26 -0.80 -3.66 -5.69
N GLY A 27 -0.28 -2.44 -5.51
CA GLY A 27 -0.89 -1.18 -5.93
C GLY A 27 -1.67 -0.45 -4.83
N ILE A 28 -1.89 -1.08 -3.67
CA ILE A 28 -2.58 -0.44 -2.54
C ILE A 28 -1.69 0.63 -1.91
N GLU A 29 -2.32 1.74 -1.51
CA GLU A 29 -1.67 2.85 -0.84
C GLU A 29 -2.27 3.11 0.55
N PHE A 30 -1.41 3.51 1.48
CA PHE A 30 -1.76 3.88 2.84
C PHE A 30 -1.18 5.25 3.17
N GLU A 31 -1.93 6.03 3.94
CA GLU A 31 -1.50 7.32 4.44
C GLU A 31 -1.79 7.45 5.93
N LYS A 32 -1.07 8.38 6.55
CA LYS A 32 -1.23 8.70 7.97
C LYS A 32 -1.27 10.21 8.12
N ASN A 33 -2.43 10.72 8.51
CA ASN A 33 -2.55 12.10 8.94
C ASN A 33 -2.06 12.25 10.37
N PHE A 34 -1.73 13.48 10.76
CA PHE A 34 -1.27 13.77 12.11
C PHE A 34 -2.34 13.38 13.13
N ASN A 35 -1.96 12.60 14.15
CA ASN A 35 -2.84 12.06 15.19
C ASN A 35 -4.00 11.15 14.73
N GLU A 36 -4.02 10.72 13.46
CA GLU A 36 -5.01 9.76 12.97
C GLU A 36 -4.41 8.35 12.82
N PRO A 37 -5.24 7.30 12.91
CA PRO A 37 -4.84 5.97 12.49
C PRO A 37 -4.39 5.95 11.03
N VAL A 38 -3.52 4.99 10.69
CA VAL A 38 -3.21 4.70 9.29
C VAL A 38 -4.47 4.25 8.59
N HIS A 39 -4.73 4.81 7.41
CA HIS A 39 -5.87 4.45 6.60
C HIS A 39 -5.47 4.20 5.16
N CYS A 40 -6.29 3.39 4.49
CA CYS A 40 -6.16 3.10 3.08
C CYS A 40 -6.62 4.30 2.25
N VAL A 41 -5.84 4.63 1.22
CA VAL A 41 -6.23 5.60 0.17
C VAL A 41 -7.28 4.93 -0.72
N LYS A 42 -8.52 5.44 -0.71
CA LYS A 42 -9.66 4.77 -1.36
C LYS A 42 -9.47 4.61 -2.87
N GLU A 43 -8.79 5.55 -3.50
CA GLU A 43 -8.50 5.57 -4.93
C GLU A 43 -7.56 4.42 -5.34
N SER A 44 -6.80 3.86 -4.40
CA SER A 44 -5.89 2.74 -4.66
C SER A 44 -6.57 1.36 -4.58
N LEU A 45 -7.77 1.27 -3.99
CA LEU A 45 -8.49 0.00 -3.82
C LEU A 45 -8.84 -0.67 -5.16
N PRO A 46 -9.38 0.02 -6.18
CA PRO A 46 -9.68 -0.61 -7.46
C PRO A 46 -8.44 -1.22 -8.13
N VAL A 47 -7.31 -0.52 -8.07
CA VAL A 47 -6.03 -0.99 -8.62
C VAL A 47 -5.56 -2.24 -7.87
N PHE A 48 -5.64 -2.22 -6.54
CA PHE A 48 -5.30 -3.37 -5.70
C PHE A 48 -6.11 -4.63 -6.08
N PHE A 49 -7.45 -4.52 -6.12
CA PHE A 49 -8.30 -5.66 -6.47
C PHE A 49 -8.12 -6.10 -7.92
N GLN A 50 -7.90 -5.17 -8.85
CA GLN A 50 -7.64 -5.49 -10.25
C GLN A 50 -6.33 -6.27 -10.41
N ASN A 51 -5.25 -5.83 -9.79
CA ASN A 51 -3.95 -6.51 -9.85
C ASN A 51 -4.05 -7.91 -9.24
N LEU A 52 -4.67 -8.04 -8.07
CA LEU A 52 -4.87 -9.34 -7.43
C LEU A 52 -5.71 -10.29 -8.28
N LYS A 53 -6.77 -9.79 -8.93
CA LYS A 53 -7.58 -10.58 -9.85
C LYS A 53 -6.77 -11.07 -11.05
N GLN A 54 -5.86 -10.24 -11.60
CA GLN A 54 -4.97 -10.63 -12.69
C GLN A 54 -3.99 -11.74 -12.28
N GLU A 55 -3.55 -11.73 -11.03
CA GLU A 55 -2.75 -12.80 -10.41
C GLU A 55 -3.57 -14.04 -10.01
N GLY A 56 -4.88 -14.07 -10.31
CA GLY A 56 -5.75 -15.21 -9.99
C GLY A 56 -6.14 -15.31 -8.51
N VAL A 57 -5.93 -14.25 -7.72
CA VAL A 57 -6.29 -14.22 -6.29
C VAL A 57 -7.80 -13.99 -6.14
N ASP A 58 -8.45 -14.85 -5.35
CA ASP A 58 -9.87 -14.70 -5.04
C ASP A 58 -10.15 -13.55 -4.06
N VAL A 59 -11.42 -13.16 -3.94
CA VAL A 59 -11.84 -12.03 -3.11
C VAL A 59 -11.53 -12.25 -1.63
N VAL A 60 -11.70 -13.47 -1.11
CA VAL A 60 -11.47 -13.79 0.31
C VAL A 60 -9.98 -13.68 0.65
N MET A 61 -9.10 -14.13 -0.25
CA MET A 61 -7.66 -13.98 -0.11
C MET A 61 -7.24 -12.52 -0.27
N ALA A 62 -7.86 -11.77 -1.17
CA ALA A 62 -7.61 -10.34 -1.34
C ALA A 62 -7.96 -9.54 -0.07
N GLU A 63 -9.09 -9.85 0.58
CA GLU A 63 -9.48 -9.26 1.86
C GLU A 63 -8.50 -9.59 2.99
N LYS A 64 -8.08 -10.86 3.10
CA LYS A 64 -7.06 -11.27 4.08
C LYS A 64 -5.74 -10.55 3.85
N LEU A 65 -5.32 -10.41 2.59
CA LEU A 65 -4.10 -9.69 2.24
C LEU A 65 -4.24 -8.20 2.58
N PHE A 66 -5.39 -7.59 2.29
CA PHE A 66 -5.67 -6.20 2.65
C PHE A 66 -5.51 -5.94 4.15
N LEU A 67 -6.07 -6.81 5.01
CA LEU A 67 -5.93 -6.69 6.46
C LEU A 67 -4.47 -6.80 6.90
N LYS A 68 -3.72 -7.76 6.35
CA LYS A 68 -2.30 -7.94 6.64
C LYS A 68 -1.47 -6.71 6.22
N LEU A 69 -1.70 -6.18 5.03
CA LEU A 69 -1.00 -5.00 4.52
C LEU A 69 -1.36 -3.74 5.34
N SER A 70 -2.59 -3.64 5.83
CA SER A 70 -3.01 -2.54 6.70
C SER A 70 -2.25 -2.54 8.03
N GLN A 71 -2.05 -3.73 8.62
CA GLN A 71 -1.22 -3.90 9.82
C GLN A 71 0.25 -3.53 9.56
N GLN A 72 0.83 -4.04 8.47
CA GLN A 72 2.22 -3.72 8.10
C GLN A 72 2.42 -2.21 7.83
N ALA A 73 1.45 -1.57 7.18
CA ALA A 73 1.47 -0.12 6.98
C ALA A 73 1.47 0.63 8.32
N GLN A 74 0.65 0.19 9.29
CA GLN A 74 0.67 0.75 10.65
C GLN A 74 2.07 0.67 11.26
N GLU A 75 2.70 -0.50 11.22
CA GLU A 75 4.07 -0.72 11.71
C GLU A 75 5.09 0.20 11.01
N HIS A 76 4.95 0.41 9.69
CA HIS A 76 5.84 1.27 8.91
C HIS A 76 5.72 2.75 9.27
N PHE A 77 4.57 3.19 9.74
CA PHE A 77 4.36 4.57 10.17
C PHE A 77 4.76 4.82 11.63
N ILE A 78 4.90 3.78 12.45
CA ILE A 78 5.41 3.90 13.84
C ILE A 78 6.90 3.58 13.95
N GLY A 79 7.57 3.24 12.84
CA GLY A 79 9.02 3.02 12.79
C GLY A 79 9.46 1.67 13.37
N LEU A 80 8.58 0.66 13.39
CA LEU A 80 8.90 -0.68 13.88
C LEU A 80 9.48 -1.62 12.79
N HIS A 81 10.11 -1.07 11.75
CA HIS A 81 10.67 -1.84 10.62
C HIS A 81 12.20 -1.77 10.57
#